data_AF-A0A1V5LIP4-F1
#
_entry.id   AF-A0A1V5LIP4-F1
#
_cell.length_a   1.000
_cell.length_b   1.000
_cell.length_c   1.000
_cell.angle_alpha   90.00
_cell.angle_beta   90.00
_cell.angle_gamma   90.00
#
_symmetry.space_group_name_H-M   'P 1'
#
loop_
_entity.id
_entity.type
_entity.pdbx_description
1 polymer ?
#
loop_
_entity_poly.entity_id
_entity_poly.type
_entity_poly.pdbx_seq_one_letter_code
_entity_poly.pdbx_strand_id
1 'polypeptide(L)'
;MDMLMTRFHDVFGCYPISAGCWVLDAHTLRYLHERYGITAACNCKDQWGTDGYTLWGGYWNQAYYPSLVNAYMPAQHTKAQLSVPIFRMLGSDPIYQYDTGLYDGTNCSEVPAQGVVSLEPVYCGNGGGGDPRWVRWFFDLTAEGPSLSFGYAQAGQENSFGWPRMADGFTDQMRLLVERDDLRVETLADSAAWFRQTYPLTPAAAVVALDDWQEHNRRSVWYHSHHYRANLFWEGEAFRLRDLHLFDERYAERYLTAVCTSPACTYDTLPLVDGFRWSDARTRAGLYPVTASSEPLPCAAPAVTALDDETLQIVTEPLTFTCMPDEMHIAGTGDWRLEVRWGGDVPVPVTGVTADVVECRYEGFSYRWHVTQGEVGILAHGLRFTPRDGAVHCRFR
;
A
#
# COMPACT_ATOMS: atom_id res chain seq x y z
N MET A 1 20.91 18.11 6.21
CA MET A 1 21.32 16.81 6.77
C MET A 1 22.65 16.88 7.50
N ASP A 2 23.69 17.53 6.95
CA ASP A 2 25.03 17.57 7.59
C ASP A 2 25.05 18.00 9.05
N MET A 3 24.34 19.08 9.40
CA MET A 3 24.27 19.51 10.80
C MET A 3 23.68 18.43 11.72
N LEU A 4 22.68 17.66 11.26
CA LEU A 4 22.09 16.57 12.04
C LEU A 4 23.07 15.40 12.19
N MET A 5 23.78 15.04 11.12
CA MET A 5 24.77 13.95 11.15
C MET A 5 25.98 14.31 12.02
N THR A 6 26.51 15.53 11.91
CA THR A 6 27.57 16.03 12.79
C THR A 6 27.11 16.01 14.24
N ARG A 7 25.90 16.52 14.53
CA ARG A 7 25.38 16.52 15.89
C ARG A 7 25.20 15.11 16.45
N PHE A 8 24.72 14.16 15.63
CA PHE A 8 24.61 12.76 16.02
C PHE A 8 26.00 12.19 16.36
N HIS A 9 26.98 12.42 15.49
CA HIS A 9 28.36 11.97 15.71
C HIS A 9 28.99 12.58 16.98
N ASP A 10 28.77 13.87 17.24
CA ASP A 10 29.28 14.53 18.45
C ASP A 10 28.69 13.92 19.73
N VAL A 11 27.45 13.43 19.68
CA VAL A 11 26.75 12.84 20.83
C VAL A 11 27.10 11.36 21.02
N PHE A 12 27.14 10.59 19.93
CA PHE A 12 27.25 9.12 19.98
C PHE A 12 28.63 8.58 19.56
N GLY A 13 29.52 9.42 19.04
CA GLY A 13 30.87 9.04 18.61
C GLY A 13 30.92 8.27 17.28
N CYS A 14 29.79 8.13 16.58
CA CYS A 14 29.69 7.49 15.27
C CYS A 14 28.53 8.10 14.47
N TYR A 15 28.51 7.88 13.15
CA TYR A 15 27.34 8.21 12.32
C TYR A 15 26.27 7.12 12.43
N PRO A 16 24.98 7.45 12.24
CA PRO A 16 23.91 6.46 12.32
C PRO A 16 24.00 5.47 11.16
N ILE A 17 23.63 4.21 11.42
CA ILE A 17 23.57 3.15 10.39
C ILE A 17 22.20 3.18 9.66
N SER A 18 21.15 3.66 10.33
CA SER A 18 19.80 3.73 9.80
C SER A 18 19.18 5.11 10.01
N ALA A 19 18.27 5.53 9.13
CA ALA A 19 17.54 6.80 9.24
C ALA A 19 16.03 6.60 9.13
N GLY A 20 15.24 7.26 9.98
CA GLY A 20 13.78 7.25 9.92
C GLY A 20 13.23 8.67 9.82
N CYS A 21 12.30 8.89 8.89
CA CYS A 21 11.54 10.13 8.77
C CYS A 21 10.26 9.84 7.99
N TRP A 22 9.16 10.54 8.27
CA TRP A 22 7.90 10.33 7.54
C TRP A 22 8.07 10.39 6.04
N VAL A 23 8.85 11.37 5.60
CA VAL A 23 9.21 11.57 4.20
C VAL A 23 10.72 11.64 4.08
N LEU A 24 11.31 10.70 3.36
CA LEU A 24 12.68 10.73 2.89
C LEU A 24 12.65 10.77 1.36
N ASP A 25 12.96 11.93 0.81
CA ASP A 25 13.07 12.11 -0.63
C ASP A 25 14.27 11.31 -1.20
N ALA A 26 14.20 10.93 -2.48
CA ALA A 26 15.22 10.10 -3.13
C ALA A 26 16.58 10.79 -3.16
N HIS A 27 16.63 12.13 -3.25
CA HIS A 27 17.87 12.89 -3.21
C HIS A 27 18.53 12.79 -1.82
N THR A 28 17.77 13.02 -0.75
CA THR A 28 18.19 12.95 0.65
C THR A 28 18.60 11.53 1.01
N LEU A 29 17.83 10.52 0.63
CA LEU A 29 18.16 9.12 0.90
C LEU A 29 19.48 8.72 0.24
N ARG A 30 19.67 9.07 -1.03
CA ARG A 30 20.94 8.87 -1.74
C ARG A 30 22.09 9.60 -1.07
N TYR A 31 21.88 10.86 -0.69
CA TYR A 31 22.90 11.67 -0.05
C TYR A 31 23.35 11.06 1.28
N LEU A 32 22.41 10.62 2.12
CA LEU A 32 22.71 9.97 3.39
C LEU A 32 23.49 8.66 3.17
N HIS A 33 23.13 7.89 2.14
CA HIS A 33 23.83 6.66 1.80
C HIS A 33 25.27 6.93 1.34
N GLU A 34 25.45 7.78 0.33
CA GLU A 34 26.75 8.02 -0.30
C GLU A 34 27.71 8.76 0.63
N ARG A 35 27.21 9.73 1.42
CA ARG A 35 28.04 10.59 2.26
C ARG A 35 28.32 10.01 3.65
N TYR A 36 27.34 9.33 4.23
CA TYR A 36 27.36 8.88 5.62
C TYR A 36 27.25 7.36 5.79
N GLY A 37 27.00 6.62 4.72
CA GLY A 37 27.02 5.15 4.74
C GLY A 37 25.81 4.51 5.41
N ILE A 38 24.66 5.21 5.50
CA ILE A 38 23.44 4.57 6.01
C ILE A 38 23.09 3.35 5.15
N THR A 39 22.63 2.28 5.78
CA THR A 39 22.29 1.01 5.11
C THR A 39 20.82 0.65 5.19
N ALA A 40 20.04 1.41 5.96
CA ALA A 40 18.62 1.20 6.14
C ALA A 40 17.87 2.52 6.28
N ALA A 41 16.64 2.57 5.79
CA ALA A 41 15.73 3.67 6.03
C ALA A 41 14.34 3.18 6.42
N CYS A 42 13.52 4.04 7.01
CA CYS A 42 12.09 3.82 7.15
C CYS A 42 11.29 5.10 6.90
N ASN A 43 10.07 4.95 6.39
CA ASN A 43 9.16 6.05 6.08
C ASN A 43 7.72 5.79 6.51
N CYS A 44 6.92 6.86 6.60
CA CYS A 44 5.53 6.77 7.05
C CYS A 44 4.68 5.98 6.07
N LYS A 45 3.74 5.19 6.60
CA LYS A 45 2.71 4.47 5.85
C LYS A 45 1.83 5.41 5.01
N ASP A 46 0.99 4.82 4.16
CA ASP A 46 0.02 5.60 3.38
C ASP A 46 -0.92 6.38 4.30
N GLN A 47 -1.08 7.67 3.99
CA GLN A 47 -2.02 8.55 4.66
C GLN A 47 -2.41 9.71 3.75
N TRP A 48 -3.64 10.19 3.89
CA TRP A 48 -4.12 11.34 3.14
C TRP A 48 -4.33 12.54 4.07
N GLY A 49 -3.62 13.65 3.84
CA GLY A 49 -3.78 14.92 4.58
C GLY A 49 -3.50 14.86 6.09
N THR A 50 -3.05 13.72 6.61
CA THR A 50 -2.84 13.49 8.04
C THR A 50 -1.57 14.20 8.49
N ASP A 51 -1.66 14.98 9.57
CA ASP A 51 -0.58 15.84 10.07
C ASP A 51 0.01 16.80 9.02
N GLY A 52 -0.78 17.11 7.97
CA GLY A 52 -0.34 17.93 6.82
C GLY A 52 0.35 17.15 5.71
N TYR A 53 0.54 15.84 5.84
CA TYR A 53 1.22 15.00 4.86
C TYR A 53 0.22 14.16 4.06
N THR A 54 0.50 14.03 2.76
CA THR A 54 -0.16 13.09 1.87
C THR A 54 0.89 12.15 1.31
N LEU A 55 0.86 10.89 1.73
CA LEU A 55 1.66 9.81 1.20
C LEU A 55 0.65 8.80 0.63
N TRP A 56 0.48 8.75 -0.69
CA TRP A 56 -0.66 8.03 -1.26
C TRP A 56 -0.30 7.27 -2.53
N GLY A 57 -0.50 5.96 -2.53
CA GLY A 57 -0.25 5.13 -3.71
C GLY A 57 1.04 4.33 -3.69
N GLY A 58 1.91 4.50 -2.70
CA GLY A 58 3.25 3.92 -2.65
C GLY A 58 3.29 2.44 -2.30
N TYR A 59 4.49 1.89 -2.13
CA TYR A 59 4.65 0.52 -1.64
C TYR A 59 4.00 0.37 -0.25
N TRP A 60 3.05 -0.55 -0.10
CA TRP A 60 2.08 -0.47 0.99
C TRP A 60 2.66 -0.87 2.37
N ASN A 61 3.26 -2.06 2.47
CA ASN A 61 3.88 -2.58 3.70
C ASN A 61 5.23 -3.27 3.42
N GLN A 62 5.95 -3.72 4.44
CA GLN A 62 7.24 -4.42 4.38
C GLN A 62 8.40 -3.52 3.98
N ALA A 63 9.32 -4.02 3.15
CA ALA A 63 10.50 -3.30 2.72
C ALA A 63 10.65 -3.33 1.20
N TYR A 64 11.19 -2.26 0.65
CA TYR A 64 11.45 -2.12 -0.77
C TYR A 64 12.70 -1.31 -1.03
N TYR A 65 13.32 -1.53 -2.18
CA TYR A 65 14.33 -0.62 -2.69
C TYR A 65 13.69 0.48 -3.54
N PRO A 66 13.82 1.75 -3.13
CA PRO A 66 13.19 2.84 -3.84
C PRO A 66 13.81 3.12 -5.20
N SER A 67 13.02 3.74 -6.09
CA SER A 67 13.52 4.33 -7.33
C SER A 67 14.46 5.51 -7.05
N LEU A 68 15.48 5.70 -7.91
CA LEU A 68 16.38 6.84 -7.92
C LEU A 68 15.67 8.19 -8.06
N VAL A 69 14.45 8.20 -8.61
CA VAL A 69 13.69 9.43 -8.87
C VAL A 69 12.45 9.58 -8.00
N ASN A 70 12.03 8.53 -7.29
CA ASN A 70 10.88 8.58 -6.39
C ASN A 70 11.03 7.54 -5.27
N ALA A 71 11.26 8.02 -4.06
CA ALA A 71 11.50 7.20 -2.89
C ALA A 71 10.25 6.48 -2.36
N TYR A 72 9.07 6.80 -2.87
CA TYR A 72 7.81 6.23 -2.38
C TYR A 72 7.34 4.99 -3.15
N MET A 73 8.00 4.67 -4.24
CA MET A 73 7.78 3.45 -5.01
C MET A 73 9.08 2.69 -5.26
N PRO A 74 8.99 1.38 -5.47
CA PRO A 74 10.15 0.57 -5.83
C PRO A 74 10.74 0.93 -7.19
N ALA A 75 12.04 0.68 -7.34
CA ALA A 75 12.65 0.61 -8.67
C ALA A 75 12.19 -0.67 -9.39
N GLN A 76 11.96 -0.58 -10.69
CA GLN A 76 11.64 -1.73 -11.55
C GLN A 76 12.91 -2.49 -11.94
N HIS A 77 14.08 -1.85 -11.91
CA HIS A 77 15.36 -2.54 -12.14
C HIS A 77 16.52 -1.98 -11.30
N THR A 78 17.53 -2.83 -11.08
CA THR A 78 18.68 -2.55 -10.20
C THR A 78 19.47 -1.28 -10.56
N LYS A 79 19.47 -0.86 -11.84
CA LYS A 79 20.16 0.36 -12.30
C LYS A 79 19.44 1.65 -11.91
N ALA A 80 18.14 1.59 -11.65
CA ALA A 80 17.32 2.72 -11.18
C ALA A 80 17.01 2.59 -9.69
N GLN A 81 17.73 1.73 -8.98
CA GLN A 81 17.49 1.42 -7.59
C GLN A 81 18.45 2.17 -6.66
N LEU A 82 17.92 2.73 -5.58
CA LEU A 82 18.75 3.10 -4.43
C LEU A 82 19.06 1.85 -3.60
N SER A 83 20.35 1.64 -3.31
CA SER A 83 20.83 0.44 -2.59
C SER A 83 20.50 0.44 -1.08
N VAL A 84 19.69 1.38 -0.61
CA VAL A 84 19.21 1.48 0.77
C VAL A 84 17.73 1.14 0.79
N PRO A 85 17.33 -0.02 1.35
CA PRO A 85 15.94 -0.37 1.46
C PRO A 85 15.22 0.56 2.44
N ILE A 86 13.98 0.90 2.10
CA ILE A 86 13.03 1.57 2.97
C ILE A 86 12.10 0.50 3.56
N PHE A 87 11.94 0.52 4.87
CA PHE A 87 10.94 -0.26 5.60
C PHE A 87 9.76 0.63 6.02
N ARG A 88 8.53 0.13 5.90
CA ARG A 88 7.33 0.92 6.23
C ARG A 88 7.18 1.06 7.74
N MET A 89 7.04 2.28 8.24
CA MET A 89 6.82 2.53 9.67
C MET A 89 5.41 2.13 10.09
N LEU A 90 5.30 1.65 11.33
CA LEU A 90 4.08 1.35 12.07
C LEU A 90 3.01 0.64 11.24
N GLY A 91 2.93 -0.69 11.39
CA GLY A 91 1.99 -1.53 10.67
C GLY A 91 0.56 -0.94 10.66
N SER A 92 0.03 -0.72 9.45
CA SER A 92 -1.34 -0.23 9.22
C SER A 92 -2.34 -1.37 9.26
N ASP A 93 -3.54 -1.10 9.76
CA ASP A 93 -4.64 -2.07 9.68
C ASP A 93 -4.98 -2.39 8.21
N PRO A 94 -4.81 -3.64 7.75
CA PRO A 94 -5.04 -4.01 6.36
C PRO A 94 -6.50 -3.90 5.92
N ILE A 95 -7.45 -3.96 6.86
CA ILE A 95 -8.90 -3.92 6.61
C ILE A 95 -9.41 -2.49 6.67
N TYR A 96 -9.14 -1.77 7.76
CA TYR A 96 -9.83 -0.53 8.10
C TYR A 96 -9.08 0.75 7.70
N GLN A 97 -7.73 0.76 7.72
CA GLN A 97 -6.96 1.99 7.49
C GLN A 97 -7.37 2.71 6.20
N TYR A 98 -7.45 1.97 5.09
CA TYR A 98 -7.65 2.54 3.76
C TYR A 98 -8.89 3.43 3.65
N ASP A 99 -10.03 2.98 4.19
CA ASP A 99 -11.29 3.72 4.12
C ASP A 99 -11.53 4.59 5.37
N THR A 100 -10.56 4.75 6.27
CA THR A 100 -10.79 5.44 7.55
C THR A 100 -11.14 6.92 7.32
N GLY A 101 -12.35 7.31 7.74
CA GLY A 101 -12.90 8.65 7.54
C GLY A 101 -13.82 8.76 6.33
N LEU A 102 -13.88 7.74 5.47
CA LEU A 102 -14.90 7.59 4.44
C LEU A 102 -16.04 6.68 4.93
N TYR A 103 -17.25 7.21 4.93
CA TYR A 103 -18.47 6.48 5.26
C TYR A 103 -19.53 6.74 4.19
N ASP A 104 -20.62 5.97 4.23
CA ASP A 104 -21.70 6.14 3.26
C ASP A 104 -22.30 7.54 3.40
N GLY A 105 -22.49 8.21 2.27
CA GLY A 105 -22.89 9.61 2.24
C GLY A 105 -21.74 10.62 2.31
N THR A 106 -20.47 10.21 2.52
CA THR A 106 -19.31 11.12 2.52
C THR A 106 -18.75 11.34 1.12
N ASN A 107 -18.46 12.58 0.76
CA ASN A 107 -17.64 12.88 -0.41
C ASN A 107 -16.14 12.85 -0.04
N CYS A 108 -15.26 12.30 -0.89
CA CYS A 108 -13.82 12.29 -0.61
C CYS A 108 -13.21 13.69 -0.41
N SER A 109 -13.83 14.73 -0.99
CA SER A 109 -13.44 16.13 -0.79
C SER A 109 -13.80 16.68 0.60
N GLU A 110 -14.72 16.03 1.32
CA GLU A 110 -15.13 16.37 2.69
C GLU A 110 -14.25 15.69 3.76
N VAL A 111 -13.33 14.81 3.35
CA VAL A 111 -12.36 14.15 4.23
C VAL A 111 -11.00 14.84 4.08
N PRO A 112 -10.73 15.92 4.84
CA PRO A 112 -9.47 16.67 4.71
C PRO A 112 -8.26 15.85 5.20
N ALA A 113 -8.48 14.93 6.13
CA ALA A 113 -7.47 14.02 6.66
C ALA A 113 -8.07 12.63 6.90
N GLN A 114 -7.41 11.59 6.40
CA GLN A 114 -7.72 10.19 6.71
C GLN A 114 -7.48 9.93 8.21
N GLY A 115 -8.31 9.10 8.84
CA GLY A 115 -7.98 8.63 10.18
C GLY A 115 -6.83 7.63 10.17
N VAL A 116 -6.32 7.28 11.35
CA VAL A 116 -5.17 6.39 11.49
C VAL A 116 -5.48 5.23 12.43
N VAL A 117 -5.33 4.01 11.93
CA VAL A 117 -5.37 2.73 12.65
C VAL A 117 -4.04 2.03 12.34
N SER A 118 -3.10 2.15 13.27
CA SER A 118 -1.75 1.60 13.12
C SER A 118 -1.19 1.15 14.45
N LEU A 119 -0.03 0.48 14.41
CA LEU A 119 0.68 -0.05 15.58
C LEU A 119 1.27 1.03 16.52
N GLU A 120 1.02 2.32 16.28
CA GLU A 120 1.35 3.40 17.22
C GLU A 120 0.65 3.16 18.58
N PRO A 121 1.41 3.10 19.70
CA PRO A 121 0.91 2.80 21.04
C PRO A 121 -0.24 3.67 21.58
N VAL A 122 -0.47 4.87 21.04
CA VAL A 122 -1.52 5.76 21.57
C VAL A 122 -2.90 5.51 20.97
N TYR A 123 -2.99 4.85 19.81
CA TYR A 123 -4.26 4.72 19.11
C TYR A 123 -5.08 3.58 19.71
N CYS A 124 -6.25 3.93 20.24
CA CYS A 124 -7.20 3.02 20.86
C CYS A 124 -8.64 3.49 20.57
N GLY A 125 -9.63 2.60 20.77
CA GLY A 125 -11.06 2.88 20.57
C GLY A 125 -11.59 2.36 19.24
N ASN A 126 -10.97 2.72 18.12
CA ASN A 126 -11.29 2.20 16.78
C ASN A 126 -10.20 1.24 16.26
N GLY A 127 -9.43 0.65 17.17
CA GLY A 127 -8.24 -0.16 16.89
C GLY A 127 -6.94 0.62 16.96
N GLY A 128 -5.83 -0.09 16.75
CA GLY A 128 -4.47 0.46 16.78
C GLY A 128 -3.62 -0.06 17.93
N GLY A 129 -2.38 0.43 18.01
CA GLY A 129 -1.33 -0.08 18.89
C GLY A 129 -1.58 0.08 20.39
N GLY A 130 -2.56 0.90 20.78
CA GLY A 130 -3.04 1.02 22.16
C GLY A 130 -4.18 0.06 22.50
N ASP A 131 -4.68 -0.73 21.55
CA ASP A 131 -5.73 -1.73 21.76
C ASP A 131 -5.14 -3.16 21.80
N PRO A 132 -5.08 -3.80 22.99
CA PRO A 132 -4.62 -5.16 23.16
C PRO A 132 -5.21 -6.18 22.19
N ARG A 133 -6.51 -6.10 21.87
CA ARG A 133 -7.18 -7.06 20.98
C ARG A 133 -6.71 -6.90 19.55
N TRP A 134 -6.64 -5.65 19.09
CA TRP A 134 -6.12 -5.33 17.76
C TRP A 134 -4.67 -5.76 17.60
N VAL A 135 -3.82 -5.47 18.59
CA VAL A 135 -2.39 -5.81 18.57
C VAL A 135 -2.17 -7.32 18.38
N ARG A 136 -2.90 -8.18 19.10
CA ARG A 136 -2.73 -9.64 18.98
C ARG A 136 -3.13 -10.11 17.59
N TRP A 137 -4.32 -9.71 17.14
CA TRP A 137 -4.80 -10.01 15.80
C TRP A 137 -3.83 -9.55 14.71
N PHE A 138 -3.24 -8.35 14.85
CA PHE A 138 -2.30 -7.82 13.88
C PHE A 138 -0.96 -8.58 13.86
N PHE A 139 -0.48 -9.05 15.01
CA PHE A 139 0.72 -9.90 15.04
C PHE A 139 0.43 -11.32 14.56
N ASP A 140 -0.75 -11.88 14.86
CA ASP A 140 -1.17 -13.21 14.40
C ASP A 140 -1.26 -13.23 12.86
N LEU A 141 -1.93 -12.24 12.24
CA LEU A 141 -1.97 -12.17 10.77
C LEU A 141 -0.59 -11.94 10.13
N THR A 142 0.31 -11.23 10.81
CA THR A 142 1.66 -10.95 10.31
C THR A 142 2.55 -12.20 10.36
N ALA A 143 2.38 -13.05 11.38
CA ALA A 143 3.19 -14.24 11.58
C ALA A 143 2.66 -15.48 10.85
N GLU A 144 1.33 -15.63 10.77
CA GLU A 144 0.67 -16.86 10.32
C GLU A 144 -0.02 -16.72 8.96
N GLY A 145 -0.30 -15.49 8.52
CA GLY A 145 -0.99 -15.23 7.27
C GLY A 145 -0.18 -15.68 6.04
N PRO A 146 -0.84 -16.07 4.93
CA PRO A 146 -0.15 -16.32 3.67
C PRO A 146 0.70 -15.10 3.28
N SER A 147 2.02 -15.26 3.32
CA SER A 147 2.99 -14.24 2.91
C SER A 147 3.78 -14.75 1.71
N LEU A 148 4.01 -13.91 0.71
CA LEU A 148 4.93 -14.22 -0.38
C LEU A 148 6.38 -14.20 0.13
N SER A 149 6.95 -13.01 0.31
CA SER A 149 8.36 -12.87 0.69
C SER A 149 8.62 -13.02 2.20
N PHE A 150 7.97 -12.21 3.03
CA PHE A 150 8.12 -12.26 4.50
C PHE A 150 7.00 -11.49 5.20
N GLY A 151 6.65 -11.87 6.44
CA GLY A 151 5.82 -11.05 7.33
C GLY A 151 6.63 -9.90 7.94
N TYR A 152 6.04 -8.72 8.07
CA TYR A 152 6.71 -7.56 8.66
C TYR A 152 5.75 -6.62 9.39
N ALA A 153 6.19 -6.19 10.56
CA ALA A 153 5.61 -5.11 11.33
C ALA A 153 6.73 -4.31 12.01
N GLN A 154 6.54 -3.00 12.10
CA GLN A 154 7.38 -2.13 12.94
C GLN A 154 6.58 -1.70 14.16
N ALA A 155 6.99 -2.18 15.34
CA ALA A 155 6.45 -1.72 16.61
C ALA A 155 7.27 -0.54 17.15
N GLY A 156 6.61 0.39 17.84
CA GLY A 156 7.27 1.55 18.44
C GLY A 156 6.47 2.83 18.28
N GLN A 157 7.14 3.95 18.51
CA GLN A 157 6.54 5.27 18.50
C GLN A 157 6.98 6.04 17.25
N GLU A 158 6.01 6.60 16.52
CA GLU A 158 6.23 7.50 15.39
C GLU A 158 6.15 8.97 15.85
N ASN A 159 5.14 9.30 16.66
CA ASN A 159 4.79 10.66 17.04
C ASN A 159 5.16 10.99 18.49
N SER A 160 5.51 12.23 18.80
CA SER A 160 5.93 12.68 20.14
C SER A 160 4.77 12.90 21.12
N PHE A 161 3.90 11.89 21.30
CA PHE A 161 2.73 11.96 22.17
C PHE A 161 3.03 11.99 23.68
N GLY A 162 4.24 11.60 24.08
CA GLY A 162 4.69 11.59 25.47
C GLY A 162 4.28 10.33 26.24
N TRP A 163 5.14 9.95 27.20
CA TRP A 163 5.03 8.67 27.92
C TRP A 163 3.64 8.39 28.54
N PRO A 164 2.94 9.34 29.19
CA PRO A 164 1.64 9.05 29.81
C PRO A 164 0.57 8.55 28.83
N ARG A 165 0.67 8.91 27.53
CA ARG A 165 -0.29 8.45 26.52
C ARG A 165 0.11 7.11 25.89
N MET A 166 1.38 6.76 25.92
CA MET A 166 1.95 5.60 25.22
C MET A 166 2.23 4.42 26.15
N ALA A 167 2.39 4.67 27.45
CA ALA A 167 2.92 3.70 28.40
C ALA A 167 2.21 2.35 28.34
N ASP A 168 0.87 2.35 28.35
CA ASP A 168 0.07 1.13 28.39
C ASP A 168 0.22 0.32 27.10
N GLY A 169 -0.04 0.95 25.94
CA GLY A 169 0.08 0.30 24.63
C GLY A 169 1.51 -0.17 24.33
N PHE A 170 2.52 0.66 24.64
CA PHE A 170 3.91 0.33 24.38
C PHE A 170 4.37 -0.83 25.27
N THR A 171 4.06 -0.79 26.57
CA THR A 171 4.43 -1.87 27.50
C THR A 171 3.78 -3.20 27.10
N ASP A 172 2.51 -3.14 26.69
CA ASP A 172 1.77 -4.33 26.26
C ASP A 172 2.34 -4.94 24.96
N GLN A 173 2.64 -4.10 23.96
CA GLN A 173 3.31 -4.53 22.74
C GLN A 173 4.69 -5.15 23.03
N MET A 174 5.53 -4.50 23.84
CA MET A 174 6.86 -5.02 24.18
C MET A 174 6.77 -6.37 24.90
N ARG A 175 5.80 -6.52 25.81
CA ARG A 175 5.57 -7.79 26.51
C ARG A 175 5.18 -8.90 25.53
N LEU A 176 4.25 -8.63 24.63
CA LEU A 176 3.84 -9.59 23.60
C LEU A 176 5.02 -10.02 22.71
N LEU A 177 5.84 -9.07 22.27
CA LEU A 177 7.02 -9.36 21.43
C LEU A 177 8.06 -10.24 22.13
N VAL A 178 8.21 -10.13 23.45
CA VAL A 178 9.12 -10.98 24.23
C VAL A 178 8.54 -12.37 24.49
N GLU A 179 7.21 -12.49 24.56
CA GLU A 179 6.51 -13.75 24.82
C GLU A 179 6.37 -14.64 23.56
N ARG A 180 6.47 -14.07 22.36
CA ARG A 180 6.35 -14.78 21.08
C ARG A 180 7.70 -15.35 20.60
N ASP A 181 7.73 -16.64 20.30
CA ASP A 181 8.92 -17.36 19.80
C ASP A 181 8.93 -17.55 18.28
N ASP A 182 7.83 -17.24 17.62
CA ASP A 182 7.63 -17.28 16.17
C ASP A 182 8.01 -15.97 15.45
N LEU A 183 8.39 -14.94 16.22
CA LEU A 183 8.82 -13.65 15.70
C LEU A 183 10.34 -13.45 15.84
N ARG A 184 10.93 -12.81 14.82
CA ARG A 184 12.31 -12.31 14.89
C ARG A 184 12.31 -10.81 15.15
N VAL A 185 12.70 -10.40 16.35
CA VAL A 185 12.82 -8.98 16.74
C VAL A 185 14.23 -8.48 16.42
N GLU A 186 14.33 -7.49 15.52
CA GLU A 186 15.59 -6.98 14.99
C GLU A 186 15.66 -5.45 15.05
N THR A 187 16.88 -4.92 15.03
CA THR A 187 17.06 -3.51 14.68
C THR A 187 16.78 -3.31 13.19
N LEU A 188 16.39 -2.09 12.81
CA LEU A 188 16.19 -1.75 11.39
C LEU A 188 17.44 -2.02 10.53
N ALA A 189 18.63 -1.84 11.09
CA ALA A 189 19.88 -2.12 10.40
C ALA A 189 20.10 -3.62 10.14
N ASP A 190 19.76 -4.49 11.11
CA ASP A 190 19.88 -5.94 10.97
C ASP A 190 18.89 -6.48 9.95
N SER A 191 17.63 -6.02 9.99
CA SER A 191 16.63 -6.39 8.99
C SER A 191 17.03 -5.93 7.59
N ALA A 192 17.62 -4.75 7.45
CA ALA A 192 18.13 -4.27 6.17
C ALA A 192 19.33 -5.08 5.67
N ALA A 193 20.23 -5.52 6.56
CA ALA A 193 21.35 -6.38 6.18
C ALA A 193 20.84 -7.72 5.64
N TRP A 194 19.87 -8.34 6.32
CA TRP A 194 19.20 -9.55 5.84
C TRP A 194 18.49 -9.33 4.50
N PHE A 195 17.70 -8.27 4.37
CA PHE A 195 16.97 -7.96 3.14
C PHE A 195 17.92 -7.77 1.95
N ARG A 196 19.04 -7.07 2.17
CA ARG A 196 20.09 -6.85 1.15
C ARG A 196 20.86 -8.10 0.74
N GLN A 197 21.02 -9.04 1.66
CA GLN A 197 21.61 -10.33 1.35
C GLN A 197 20.65 -11.23 0.57
N THR A 198 19.35 -11.10 0.81
CA THR A 198 18.31 -12.00 0.30
C THR A 198 17.79 -11.55 -1.05
N TYR A 199 17.52 -10.26 -1.23
CA TYR A 199 16.80 -9.74 -2.38
C TYR A 199 17.65 -8.73 -3.18
N PRO A 200 17.98 -9.02 -4.46
CA PRO A 200 18.69 -8.06 -5.32
C PRO A 200 17.80 -6.92 -5.83
N LEU A 201 16.50 -7.15 -5.92
CA LEU A 201 15.44 -6.21 -6.32
C LEU A 201 14.30 -6.34 -5.32
N THR A 202 13.40 -5.35 -5.26
CA THR A 202 12.21 -5.43 -4.40
C THR A 202 11.37 -6.64 -4.79
N PRO A 203 11.16 -7.60 -3.88
CA PRO A 203 10.37 -8.78 -4.20
C PRO A 203 8.87 -8.47 -4.13
N ALA A 204 8.04 -9.35 -4.70
CA ALA A 204 6.61 -9.28 -4.51
C ALA A 204 6.22 -9.68 -3.08
N ALA A 205 5.14 -9.09 -2.59
CA ALA A 205 4.74 -9.20 -1.21
C ALA A 205 3.23 -9.15 -1.07
N ALA A 206 2.74 -9.75 0.00
CA ALA A 206 1.33 -9.83 0.31
C ALA A 206 1.09 -9.63 1.80
N VAL A 207 -0.06 -9.05 2.12
CA VAL A 207 -0.60 -9.00 3.48
C VAL A 207 -2.06 -9.40 3.43
N VAL A 208 -2.40 -10.44 4.18
CA VAL A 208 -3.65 -11.17 4.06
C VAL A 208 -4.35 -11.17 5.41
N ALA A 209 -5.54 -10.56 5.45
CA ALA A 209 -6.41 -10.51 6.62
C ALA A 209 -7.76 -11.14 6.28
N LEU A 210 -7.93 -12.41 6.66
CA LEU A 210 -9.14 -13.21 6.38
C LEU A 210 -10.12 -13.25 7.55
N ASP A 211 -9.66 -12.85 8.73
CA ASP A 211 -10.46 -12.69 9.93
C ASP A 211 -10.50 -11.22 10.36
N ASP A 212 -11.64 -10.80 10.87
CA ASP A 212 -11.95 -9.42 11.20
C ASP A 212 -11.98 -9.21 12.71
N TRP A 213 -11.04 -8.43 13.24
CA TRP A 213 -10.97 -8.17 14.67
C TRP A 213 -12.17 -7.38 15.20
N GLN A 214 -12.96 -6.67 14.37
CA GLN A 214 -14.22 -6.03 14.79
C GLN A 214 -15.46 -6.87 14.51
N GLU A 215 -15.30 -8.08 13.97
CA GLU A 215 -16.42 -9.01 13.68
C GLU A 215 -17.47 -8.44 12.69
N HIS A 216 -17.06 -7.56 11.78
CA HIS A 216 -17.91 -7.03 10.69
C HIS A 216 -17.88 -7.90 9.42
N ASN A 217 -17.27 -9.09 9.48
CA ASN A 217 -17.15 -10.03 8.37
C ASN A 217 -16.41 -9.39 7.16
N ARG A 218 -15.43 -8.52 7.44
CA ARG A 218 -14.57 -7.90 6.44
C ARG A 218 -13.30 -8.69 6.22
N ARG A 219 -12.79 -8.64 4.99
CA ARG A 219 -11.52 -9.29 4.63
C ARG A 219 -10.74 -8.38 3.70
N SER A 220 -9.43 -8.48 3.74
CA SER A 220 -8.59 -7.72 2.84
C SER A 220 -7.34 -8.48 2.43
N VAL A 221 -6.98 -8.36 1.16
CA VAL A 221 -5.74 -8.91 0.61
C VAL A 221 -5.02 -7.79 -0.12
N TRP A 222 -3.85 -7.44 0.39
CA TRP A 222 -2.90 -6.57 -0.29
C TRP A 222 -1.90 -7.42 -1.06
N TYR A 223 -1.66 -7.03 -2.31
CA TYR A 223 -0.55 -7.51 -3.12
C TYR A 223 0.25 -6.31 -3.61
N HIS A 224 1.57 -6.38 -3.55
CA HIS A 224 2.43 -5.34 -4.12
C HIS A 224 3.76 -5.91 -4.61
N SER A 225 4.20 -5.41 -5.76
CA SER A 225 5.44 -5.78 -6.44
C SER A 225 6.26 -4.53 -6.77
N HIS A 226 7.33 -4.67 -7.55
CA HIS A 226 8.04 -3.53 -8.10
C HIS A 226 7.35 -2.81 -9.28
N HIS A 227 6.18 -3.28 -9.73
CA HIS A 227 5.42 -2.66 -10.82
C HIS A 227 4.05 -2.12 -10.41
N TYR A 228 3.39 -2.68 -9.38
CA TYR A 228 2.10 -2.18 -8.92
C TYR A 228 1.80 -2.61 -7.50
N ARG A 229 0.75 -2.01 -6.94
CA ARG A 229 0.05 -2.54 -5.76
C ARG A 229 -1.44 -2.68 -6.05
N ALA A 230 -2.09 -3.61 -5.37
CA ALA A 230 -3.52 -3.80 -5.41
C ALA A 230 -4.07 -4.13 -4.02
N ASN A 231 -5.29 -3.66 -3.75
CA ASN A 231 -6.05 -4.11 -2.60
C ASN A 231 -7.43 -4.65 -2.97
N LEU A 232 -7.63 -5.92 -2.62
CA LEU A 232 -8.88 -6.63 -2.74
C LEU A 232 -9.59 -6.61 -1.38
N PHE A 233 -10.86 -6.27 -1.37
CA PHE A 233 -11.62 -6.04 -0.14
C PHE A 233 -13.01 -6.66 -0.22
N TRP A 234 -13.41 -7.32 0.87
CA TRP A 234 -14.73 -7.93 1.03
C TRP A 234 -15.44 -7.35 2.26
N GLU A 235 -16.75 -7.20 2.13
CA GLU A 235 -17.68 -7.01 3.24
C GLU A 235 -18.85 -7.99 3.06
N GLY A 236 -18.80 -9.10 3.79
CA GLY A 236 -19.67 -10.25 3.49
C GLY A 236 -19.41 -10.79 2.08
N GLU A 237 -20.46 -10.86 1.26
CA GLU A 237 -20.36 -11.29 -0.15
C GLU A 237 -20.10 -10.12 -1.12
N ALA A 238 -20.11 -8.87 -0.63
CA ALA A 238 -19.78 -7.71 -1.44
C ALA A 238 -18.25 -7.64 -1.60
N PHE A 239 -17.80 -7.44 -2.84
CA PHE A 239 -16.38 -7.35 -3.17
C PHE A 239 -16.09 -6.09 -3.98
N ARG A 240 -14.91 -5.49 -3.71
CA ARG A 240 -14.29 -4.54 -4.63
C ARG A 240 -12.77 -4.64 -4.56
N LEU A 241 -12.13 -4.42 -5.70
CA LEU A 241 -10.74 -3.99 -5.70
C LEU A 241 -10.75 -2.47 -5.47
N ARG A 242 -10.35 -2.04 -4.26
CA ARG A 242 -10.49 -0.65 -3.80
C ARG A 242 -9.25 0.20 -4.04
N ASP A 243 -8.10 -0.41 -4.32
CA ASP A 243 -6.86 0.30 -4.62
C ASP A 243 -6.09 -0.44 -5.72
N LEU A 244 -5.64 0.29 -6.74
CA LEU A 244 -4.72 -0.18 -7.78
C LEU A 244 -3.83 0.98 -8.19
N HIS A 245 -2.52 0.88 -7.95
CA HIS A 245 -1.55 1.89 -8.38
C HIS A 245 -0.44 1.25 -9.19
N LEU A 246 -0.05 1.92 -10.28
CA LEU A 246 1.09 1.59 -11.11
C LEU A 246 2.36 2.28 -10.56
N PHE A 247 3.46 1.54 -10.56
CA PHE A 247 4.81 2.05 -10.32
C PHE A 247 5.55 2.14 -11.65
N ASP A 248 6.00 3.35 -11.97
CA ASP A 248 6.77 3.64 -13.17
C ASP A 248 8.00 4.44 -12.76
N GLU A 249 9.18 3.84 -12.80
CA GLU A 249 10.42 4.46 -12.30
C GLU A 249 10.89 5.69 -13.11
N ARG A 250 10.11 6.15 -14.10
CA ARG A 250 10.27 7.44 -14.78
C ARG A 250 9.47 8.57 -14.14
N TYR A 251 8.50 8.25 -13.27
CA TYR A 251 7.69 9.22 -12.54
C TYR A 251 8.46 9.77 -11.33
N ALA A 252 9.06 10.94 -11.50
CA ALA A 252 9.83 11.59 -10.45
C ALA A 252 8.93 12.18 -9.35
N GLU A 253 9.36 12.05 -8.09
CA GLU A 253 8.72 12.71 -6.96
C GLU A 253 8.87 14.25 -7.05
N ARG A 254 7.92 14.97 -6.43
CA ARG A 254 7.83 16.44 -6.51
C ARG A 254 9.09 17.17 -6.05
N TYR A 255 9.82 16.60 -5.09
CA TYR A 255 10.91 17.28 -4.39
C TYR A 255 12.30 16.79 -4.79
N LEU A 256 12.40 15.95 -5.83
CA LEU A 256 13.68 15.43 -6.32
C LEU A 256 14.68 16.53 -6.65
N THR A 257 14.19 17.63 -7.23
CA THR A 257 14.97 18.79 -7.67
C THR A 257 14.42 20.13 -7.14
N ALA A 258 13.44 20.07 -6.25
CA ALA A 258 12.74 21.24 -5.73
C ALA A 258 12.60 21.18 -4.22
N VAL A 259 12.61 22.35 -3.57
CA VAL A 259 12.43 22.45 -2.12
C VAL A 259 10.93 22.44 -1.80
N CYS A 260 10.52 21.65 -0.81
CA CYS A 260 9.19 21.78 -0.23
C CYS A 260 9.10 23.09 0.58
N THR A 261 8.35 24.07 0.09
CA THR A 261 8.18 25.39 0.71
C THR A 261 6.94 25.51 1.59
N SER A 262 6.18 24.42 1.70
CA SER A 262 4.96 24.31 2.50
C SER A 262 5.19 23.34 3.66
N PRO A 263 4.50 23.51 4.80
CA PRO A 263 4.44 22.47 5.82
C PRO A 263 3.75 21.20 5.31
N ALA A 264 2.93 21.30 4.26
CA ALA A 264 2.30 20.14 3.63
C ALA A 264 3.21 19.51 2.56
N CYS A 265 3.37 18.19 2.63
CA CYS A 265 4.22 17.42 1.74
C CYS A 265 3.41 16.32 1.04
N THR A 266 3.68 16.09 -0.25
CA THR A 266 2.93 15.11 -1.05
C THR A 266 3.85 14.16 -1.81
N TYR A 267 3.74 12.87 -1.51
CA TYR A 267 4.35 11.75 -2.22
C TYR A 267 3.27 10.84 -2.76
N ASP A 268 3.40 10.48 -4.03
CA ASP A 268 2.41 9.69 -4.72
C ASP A 268 2.99 8.85 -5.86
N THR A 269 2.11 8.04 -6.43
CA THR A 269 2.34 7.18 -7.58
C THR A 269 1.16 7.32 -8.55
N LEU A 270 0.98 6.38 -9.47
CA LEU A 270 0.05 6.52 -10.59
C LEU A 270 -1.24 5.71 -10.35
N PRO A 271 -2.38 6.33 -9.98
CA PRO A 271 -3.60 5.60 -9.65
C PRO A 271 -4.31 5.03 -10.89
N LEU A 272 -4.68 3.76 -10.84
CA LEU A 272 -5.56 3.10 -11.81
C LEU A 272 -6.96 2.85 -11.23
N VAL A 273 -7.04 2.61 -9.93
CA VAL A 273 -8.26 2.56 -9.11
C VAL A 273 -7.94 3.18 -7.76
N ASP A 274 -8.65 4.24 -7.38
CA ASP A 274 -8.46 4.89 -6.07
C ASP A 274 -9.82 5.03 -5.36
N GLY A 275 -10.14 4.02 -4.55
CA GLY A 275 -11.39 3.97 -3.81
C GLY A 275 -11.54 5.13 -2.83
N PHE A 276 -10.43 5.62 -2.27
CA PHE A 276 -10.49 6.71 -1.29
C PHE A 276 -10.73 8.05 -1.96
N ARG A 277 -9.99 8.34 -3.05
CA ARG A 277 -9.98 9.65 -3.70
C ARG A 277 -10.98 9.80 -4.82
N TRP A 278 -11.57 8.71 -5.31
CA TRP A 278 -12.56 8.77 -6.40
C TRP A 278 -14.00 8.57 -5.91
N SER A 279 -14.21 8.42 -4.60
CA SER A 279 -15.55 8.27 -4.01
C SER A 279 -16.29 9.59 -3.84
N ASP A 280 -17.60 9.57 -4.04
CA ASP A 280 -18.50 10.65 -3.63
C ASP A 280 -19.59 10.14 -2.66
N ALA A 281 -20.50 11.02 -2.26
CA ALA A 281 -21.58 10.69 -1.32
C ALA A 281 -22.54 9.58 -1.79
N ARG A 282 -22.54 9.23 -3.08
CA ARG A 282 -23.44 8.24 -3.69
C ARG A 282 -22.70 7.02 -4.23
N THR A 283 -21.44 7.19 -4.58
CA THR A 283 -20.63 6.21 -5.29
C THR A 283 -19.36 5.97 -4.51
N ARG A 284 -19.26 4.78 -3.93
CA ARG A 284 -17.99 4.26 -3.43
C ARG A 284 -17.16 3.79 -4.62
N ALA A 285 -16.01 4.42 -4.85
CA ALA A 285 -15.16 4.06 -5.97
C ALA A 285 -14.46 2.71 -5.77
N GLY A 286 -14.17 2.05 -6.89
CA GLY A 286 -13.53 0.74 -6.92
C GLY A 286 -13.80 0.01 -8.23
N LEU A 287 -13.15 -1.13 -8.40
CA LEU A 287 -13.47 -2.09 -9.45
C LEU A 287 -14.36 -3.19 -8.87
N TYR A 288 -15.54 -3.34 -9.47
CA TYR A 288 -16.60 -4.23 -9.01
C TYR A 288 -16.88 -5.33 -10.04
N PRO A 289 -17.04 -6.58 -9.63
CA PRO A 289 -17.58 -7.63 -10.47
C PRO A 289 -19.10 -7.46 -10.58
N VAL A 290 -19.59 -7.59 -11.80
CA VAL A 290 -21.00 -7.42 -12.13
C VAL A 290 -21.45 -8.46 -13.13
N THR A 291 -22.76 -8.69 -13.20
CA THR A 291 -23.38 -9.49 -14.25
C THR A 291 -23.33 -8.76 -15.60
N ALA A 292 -23.73 -9.43 -16.68
CA ALA A 292 -23.86 -8.79 -17.99
C ALA A 292 -24.84 -7.59 -18.01
N SER A 293 -25.79 -7.54 -17.08
CA SER A 293 -26.75 -6.44 -16.89
C SER A 293 -26.28 -5.37 -15.89
N SER A 294 -25.00 -5.39 -15.48
CA SER A 294 -24.40 -4.44 -14.53
C SER A 294 -24.95 -4.50 -13.10
N GLU A 295 -25.61 -5.61 -12.74
CA GLU A 295 -26.00 -5.90 -11.36
C GLU A 295 -24.79 -6.41 -10.54
N PRO A 296 -24.69 -6.11 -9.23
CA PRO A 296 -23.61 -6.62 -8.39
C PRO A 296 -23.50 -8.15 -8.47
N LEU A 297 -22.27 -8.65 -8.63
CA LEU A 297 -21.98 -10.09 -8.59
C LEU A 297 -21.45 -10.46 -7.19
N PRO A 298 -22.19 -11.23 -6.38
CA PRO A 298 -21.71 -11.69 -5.08
C PRO A 298 -20.46 -12.55 -5.22
N CYS A 299 -19.56 -12.42 -4.26
CA CYS A 299 -18.28 -13.11 -4.21
C CYS A 299 -18.16 -13.89 -2.90
N ALA A 300 -17.78 -15.16 -2.99
CA ALA A 300 -17.52 -15.98 -1.80
C ALA A 300 -16.34 -15.44 -0.97
N ALA A 301 -16.23 -15.91 0.29
CA ALA A 301 -15.06 -15.62 1.09
C ALA A 301 -13.78 -16.12 0.37
N PRO A 302 -12.70 -15.32 0.34
CA PRO A 302 -11.52 -15.65 -0.43
C PRO A 302 -10.71 -16.79 0.19
N ALA A 303 -10.23 -17.70 -0.66
CA ALA A 303 -9.13 -18.61 -0.36
C ALA A 303 -7.85 -18.08 -1.03
N VAL A 304 -6.77 -17.90 -0.27
CA VAL A 304 -5.52 -17.29 -0.72
C VAL A 304 -4.38 -18.30 -0.69
N THR A 305 -3.66 -18.41 -1.80
CA THR A 305 -2.56 -19.36 -1.98
C THR A 305 -1.37 -18.66 -2.66
N ALA A 306 -0.19 -18.75 -2.07
CA ALA A 306 1.06 -18.43 -2.77
C ALA A 306 1.38 -19.59 -3.73
N LEU A 307 1.39 -19.34 -5.04
CA LEU A 307 1.72 -20.36 -6.04
C LEU A 307 3.24 -20.55 -6.18
N ASP A 308 3.98 -19.47 -5.96
CA ASP A 308 5.44 -19.38 -5.90
C ASP A 308 5.82 -18.13 -5.08
N ASP A 309 7.10 -17.77 -5.08
CA ASP A 309 7.65 -16.65 -4.28
C ASP A 309 7.10 -15.28 -4.69
N GLU A 310 6.48 -15.15 -5.87
CA GLU A 310 6.01 -13.87 -6.41
C GLU A 310 4.53 -13.85 -6.81
N THR A 311 3.91 -15.02 -6.95
CA THR A 311 2.56 -15.16 -7.50
C THR A 311 1.54 -15.50 -6.42
N LEU A 312 0.56 -14.62 -6.23
CA LEU A 312 -0.55 -14.82 -5.30
C LEU A 312 -1.82 -15.16 -6.06
N GLN A 313 -2.44 -16.29 -5.73
CA GLN A 313 -3.77 -16.65 -6.20
C GLN A 313 -4.81 -16.39 -5.12
N ILE A 314 -5.92 -15.78 -5.51
CA ILE A 314 -7.06 -15.45 -4.66
C ILE A 314 -8.32 -15.99 -5.35
N VAL A 315 -8.87 -17.08 -4.82
CA VAL A 315 -10.10 -17.68 -5.31
C VAL A 315 -11.27 -17.11 -4.51
N THR A 316 -12.20 -16.46 -5.17
CA THR A 316 -13.38 -15.79 -4.61
C THR A 316 -14.57 -16.03 -5.55
N GLU A 317 -15.16 -17.22 -5.47
CA GLU A 317 -16.16 -17.69 -6.44
C GLU A 317 -17.26 -16.63 -6.72
N PRO A 318 -17.60 -16.39 -8.00
CA PRO A 318 -17.22 -17.18 -9.19
C PRO A 318 -15.89 -16.76 -9.84
N LEU A 319 -15.09 -15.90 -9.21
CA LEU A 319 -13.88 -15.31 -9.77
C LEU A 319 -12.59 -15.86 -9.12
N THR A 320 -11.50 -15.81 -9.88
CA THR A 320 -10.14 -16.06 -9.41
C THR A 320 -9.23 -14.94 -9.89
N PHE A 321 -8.49 -14.34 -8.97
CA PHE A 321 -7.45 -13.36 -9.25
C PHE A 321 -6.09 -14.03 -9.10
N THR A 322 -5.22 -13.87 -10.08
CA THR A 322 -3.81 -14.28 -10.02
C THR A 322 -2.95 -13.04 -10.17
N CYS A 323 -2.31 -12.60 -9.09
CA CYS A 323 -1.42 -11.45 -9.04
C CYS A 323 0.03 -11.93 -9.24
N MET A 324 0.68 -11.40 -10.27
CA MET A 324 2.09 -11.63 -10.62
C MET A 324 2.85 -10.30 -10.58
N PRO A 325 4.20 -10.26 -10.65
CA PRO A 325 4.96 -9.02 -10.52
C PRO A 325 4.49 -7.88 -11.42
N ASP A 326 4.17 -8.13 -12.68
CA ASP A 326 3.83 -7.11 -13.67
C ASP A 326 2.48 -7.33 -14.36
N GLU A 327 1.71 -8.33 -13.89
CA GLU A 327 0.44 -8.71 -14.47
C GLU A 327 -0.58 -9.11 -13.40
N MET A 328 -1.86 -8.94 -13.72
CA MET A 328 -2.97 -9.50 -12.95
C MET A 328 -3.93 -10.18 -13.91
N HIS A 329 -4.20 -11.46 -13.67
CA HIS A 329 -5.15 -12.25 -14.45
C HIS A 329 -6.41 -12.47 -13.62
N ILE A 330 -7.56 -12.23 -14.21
CA ILE A 330 -8.87 -12.40 -13.59
C ILE A 330 -9.64 -13.38 -14.47
N ALA A 331 -9.93 -14.55 -13.93
CA ALA A 331 -10.73 -15.57 -14.59
C ALA A 331 -12.04 -15.75 -13.83
N GLY A 332 -13.09 -16.18 -14.52
CA GLY A 332 -14.36 -16.43 -13.87
C GLY A 332 -15.27 -17.36 -14.65
N THR A 333 -16.26 -17.90 -13.94
CA THR A 333 -17.29 -18.76 -14.53
C THR A 333 -18.61 -18.02 -14.71
N GLY A 334 -19.39 -18.41 -15.74
CA GLY A 334 -20.65 -17.74 -16.07
C GLY A 334 -20.48 -16.37 -16.71
N ASP A 335 -21.56 -15.59 -16.73
CA ASP A 335 -21.59 -14.25 -17.32
C ASP A 335 -21.18 -13.19 -16.29
N TRP A 336 -19.93 -12.73 -16.39
CA TRP A 336 -19.38 -11.68 -15.53
C TRP A 336 -18.68 -10.59 -16.34
N ARG A 337 -18.55 -9.41 -15.74
CA ARG A 337 -17.75 -8.27 -16.20
C ARG A 337 -17.15 -7.56 -14.99
N LEU A 338 -16.23 -6.65 -15.23
CA LEU A 338 -15.73 -5.73 -14.19
C LEU A 338 -16.10 -4.30 -14.56
N GLU A 339 -16.52 -3.53 -13.57
CA GLU A 339 -16.77 -2.11 -13.72
C GLU A 339 -15.94 -1.33 -12.71
N VAL A 340 -15.01 -0.51 -13.21
CA VAL A 340 -14.43 0.56 -12.40
C VAL A 340 -15.49 1.64 -12.31
N ARG A 341 -15.86 2.05 -11.11
CA ARG A 341 -16.86 3.09 -10.85
C ARG A 341 -16.22 4.21 -10.03
N TRP A 342 -16.57 5.46 -10.32
CA TRP A 342 -16.14 6.63 -9.54
C TRP A 342 -17.27 7.65 -9.40
N GLY A 343 -17.10 8.58 -8.47
CA GLY A 343 -18.03 9.66 -8.20
C GLY A 343 -18.10 10.68 -9.34
N GLY A 344 -19.30 11.21 -9.59
CA GLY A 344 -19.59 11.96 -10.81
C GLY A 344 -18.83 13.27 -10.95
N ASP A 345 -18.54 13.93 -9.82
CA ASP A 345 -17.86 15.22 -9.75
C ASP A 345 -16.38 15.11 -9.33
N VAL A 346 -15.82 13.89 -9.34
CA VAL A 346 -14.48 13.63 -8.84
C VAL A 346 -13.48 13.53 -9.99
N PRO A 347 -12.36 14.29 -9.98
CA PRO A 347 -11.36 14.19 -11.03
C PRO A 347 -10.67 12.82 -10.99
N VAL A 348 -10.61 12.17 -12.16
CA VAL A 348 -9.90 10.91 -12.39
C VAL A 348 -8.83 11.12 -13.47
N PRO A 349 -7.76 10.33 -13.50
CA PRO A 349 -6.66 10.53 -14.43
C PRO A 349 -6.97 10.05 -15.86
N VAL A 350 -8.11 9.40 -16.09
CA VAL A 350 -8.48 8.83 -17.40
C VAL A 350 -8.67 9.93 -18.45
N THR A 351 -7.89 9.88 -19.53
CA THR A 351 -7.95 10.82 -20.65
C THR A 351 -8.49 10.21 -21.94
N GLY A 352 -8.46 8.88 -22.07
CA GLY A 352 -8.91 8.17 -23.26
C GLY A 352 -9.00 6.66 -23.05
N VAL A 353 -9.79 5.99 -23.88
CA VAL A 353 -9.99 4.53 -23.84
C VAL A 353 -10.02 3.98 -25.26
N THR A 354 -9.18 2.99 -25.55
CA THR A 354 -9.30 2.07 -26.70
C THR A 354 -9.80 0.72 -26.21
N ALA A 355 -9.97 -0.26 -27.11
CA ALA A 355 -10.44 -1.59 -26.72
C ALA A 355 -9.49 -2.32 -25.75
N ASP A 356 -8.21 -1.97 -25.72
CA ASP A 356 -7.15 -2.70 -25.02
C ASP A 356 -6.27 -1.79 -24.14
N VAL A 357 -6.53 -0.48 -24.12
CA VAL A 357 -5.71 0.50 -23.37
C VAL A 357 -6.60 1.57 -22.74
N VAL A 358 -6.36 1.85 -21.47
CA VAL A 358 -6.82 3.08 -20.80
C VAL A 358 -5.65 4.05 -20.77
N GLU A 359 -5.81 5.22 -21.37
CA GLU A 359 -4.82 6.29 -21.32
C GLU A 359 -5.10 7.19 -20.13
N CYS A 360 -4.06 7.43 -19.32
CA CYS A 360 -4.16 8.23 -18.11
C CYS A 360 -3.13 9.37 -18.10
N ARG A 361 -3.47 10.44 -17.39
CA ARG A 361 -2.55 11.54 -17.07
C ARG A 361 -2.75 11.99 -15.62
N TYR A 362 -1.68 11.98 -14.84
CA TYR A 362 -1.68 12.35 -13.43
C TYR A 362 -0.46 13.24 -13.13
N GLU A 363 -0.68 14.40 -12.51
CA GLU A 363 0.37 15.38 -12.20
C GLU A 363 1.28 15.71 -13.40
N GLY A 364 0.70 15.77 -14.59
CA GLY A 364 1.40 16.06 -15.84
C GLY A 364 2.10 14.85 -16.50
N PHE A 365 2.21 13.71 -15.81
CA PHE A 365 2.80 12.47 -16.31
C PHE A 365 1.76 11.58 -17.01
N SER A 366 2.09 11.05 -18.18
CA SER A 366 1.22 10.16 -18.96
C SER A 366 1.60 8.70 -18.77
N TYR A 367 0.60 7.84 -18.56
CA TYR A 367 0.78 6.40 -18.35
C TYR A 367 -0.44 5.64 -18.88
N ARG A 368 -0.35 4.32 -18.89
CA ARG A 368 -1.35 3.45 -19.52
C ARG A 368 -1.67 2.24 -18.67
N TRP A 369 -2.92 1.81 -18.76
CA TRP A 369 -3.36 0.51 -18.27
C TRP A 369 -3.63 -0.40 -19.47
N HIS A 370 -2.82 -1.44 -19.61
CA HIS A 370 -2.92 -2.37 -20.72
C HIS A 370 -3.79 -3.57 -20.37
N VAL A 371 -4.78 -3.85 -21.21
CA VAL A 371 -5.63 -5.05 -21.17
C VAL A 371 -5.14 -5.99 -22.26
N THR A 372 -4.46 -7.06 -21.86
CA THR A 372 -3.84 -8.03 -22.78
C THR A 372 -4.78 -9.17 -23.16
N GLN A 373 -5.85 -9.40 -22.38
CA GLN A 373 -6.95 -10.32 -22.67
C GLN A 373 -8.25 -9.67 -22.20
N GLY A 374 -9.32 -9.78 -23.00
CA GLY A 374 -10.56 -9.03 -22.79
C GLY A 374 -10.57 -7.69 -23.53
N GLU A 375 -11.56 -6.88 -23.22
CA GLU A 375 -11.74 -5.55 -23.81
C GLU A 375 -12.18 -4.53 -22.75
N VAL A 376 -11.72 -3.28 -22.87
CA VAL A 376 -12.14 -2.16 -22.03
C VAL A 376 -12.98 -1.16 -22.82
N GLY A 377 -14.00 -0.61 -22.17
CA GLY A 377 -14.86 0.44 -22.70
C GLY A 377 -15.16 1.51 -21.66
N ILE A 378 -15.63 2.67 -22.11
CA ILE A 378 -15.97 3.81 -21.27
C ILE A 378 -17.42 3.73 -20.77
N LEU A 379 -17.66 4.11 -19.53
CA LEU A 379 -18.98 4.40 -18.95
C LEU A 379 -19.05 5.90 -18.60
N ALA A 380 -20.24 6.41 -18.29
CA ALA A 380 -20.41 7.82 -17.92
C ALA A 380 -19.50 8.25 -16.75
N HIS A 381 -19.43 7.40 -15.71
CA HIS A 381 -18.57 7.59 -14.54
C HIS A 381 -17.87 6.27 -14.19
N GLY A 382 -17.22 5.68 -15.20
CA GLY A 382 -16.60 4.37 -15.03
C GLY A 382 -15.88 3.83 -16.25
N LEU A 383 -15.27 2.66 -16.09
CA LEU A 383 -14.75 1.81 -17.15
C LEU A 383 -15.42 0.44 -17.05
N ARG A 384 -15.61 -0.24 -18.18
CA ARG A 384 -16.11 -1.62 -18.23
C ARG A 384 -15.09 -2.51 -18.88
N PHE A 385 -14.67 -3.55 -18.17
CA PHE A 385 -13.82 -4.62 -18.68
C PHE A 385 -14.70 -5.83 -18.97
N THR A 386 -14.69 -6.27 -20.22
CA THR A 386 -15.45 -7.42 -20.70
C THR A 386 -14.49 -8.58 -20.93
N PRO A 387 -14.72 -9.75 -20.31
CA PRO A 387 -13.83 -10.89 -20.49
C PRO A 387 -13.88 -11.43 -21.93
N ARG A 388 -12.74 -11.93 -22.40
CA ARG A 388 -12.64 -12.74 -23.61
C ARG A 388 -12.21 -14.15 -23.21
N ASP A 389 -12.93 -15.15 -23.69
CA ASP A 389 -12.73 -16.56 -23.30
C ASP A 389 -12.76 -16.78 -21.77
N GLY A 390 -13.62 -16.03 -21.08
CA GLY A 390 -13.80 -16.12 -19.63
C GLY A 390 -12.70 -15.48 -18.79
N ALA A 391 -11.84 -14.62 -19.36
CA ALA A 391 -10.78 -13.94 -18.64
C ALA A 391 -10.56 -12.47 -19.04
N VAL A 392 -10.04 -11.68 -18.09
CA VAL A 392 -9.47 -10.34 -18.27
C VAL A 392 -8.04 -10.36 -17.73
N HIS A 393 -7.06 -10.02 -18.55
CA HIS A 393 -5.66 -9.91 -18.12
C HIS A 393 -5.18 -8.47 -18.26
N CYS A 394 -4.49 -7.98 -17.24
CA CYS A 394 -3.91 -6.66 -17.21
C CYS A 394 -2.39 -6.74 -17.08
N ARG A 395 -1.68 -5.81 -17.72
CA ARG A 395 -0.22 -5.64 -17.60
C ARG A 395 0.13 -4.23 -17.10
N PHE A 396 1.10 -4.15 -16.21
CA PHE A 396 1.53 -2.97 -15.47
C PHE A 396 2.99 -2.62 -15.82
N ARG A 397 3.23 -1.97 -16.97
CA ARG A 397 4.56 -1.61 -17.47
C ARG A 397 4.60 -0.24 -18.16
#